data_AF-A0A9D7H6W4-F1
#
_entry.id   AF-A0A9D7H6W4-F1
#
_cell.length_a   1.000
_cell.length_b   1.000
_cell.length_c   1.000
_cell.angle_alpha   90.00
_cell.angle_beta   90.00
_cell.angle_gamma   90.00
#
_symmetry.space_group_name_H-M   'P 1'
#
loop_
_entity.id
_entity.type
_entity.pdbx_description
1 polymer ?
#
loop_
_entity_poly.entity_id
_entity_poly.type
_entity_poly.pdbx_seq_one_letter_code
_entity_poly.pdbx_strand_id
1 'polypeptide(L)'
;MLGVYMAFQNNEKWLRWWLIVICLGLAYLLGEETSYGQHYFDLPMFDAFQNFNDQGENNIHNSSSWFDQKPRAILLLGMILGTIVHPLVKRFRGRGLFDNPWWLAPTLACLGCVVFSQVGAIPERIDDLNMFSMSAQAFTGGYRSSEMEEVYMYMFFVAYLLSLRHRLKLHKAAAARLEK
;
A
#
# COMPACT_ATOMS: atom_id res chain seq x y z
N MET A 1 -7.93 -13.58 -5.43
CA MET A 1 -7.70 -12.12 -5.28
C MET A 1 -8.43 -11.34 -6.37
N LEU A 2 -8.91 -10.11 -6.09
CA LEU A 2 -9.65 -9.29 -7.07
C LEU A 2 -8.78 -8.80 -8.24
N GLY A 3 -7.54 -8.35 -7.98
CA GLY A 3 -6.65 -7.85 -9.02
C GLY A 3 -6.35 -8.88 -10.11
N VAL A 4 -6.10 -10.14 -9.72
CA VAL A 4 -5.91 -11.28 -10.63
C VAL A 4 -7.11 -11.50 -11.55
N TYR A 5 -8.33 -11.50 -10.99
CA TYR A 5 -9.57 -11.60 -11.77
C TYR A 5 -9.71 -10.46 -12.79
N MET A 6 -9.37 -9.23 -12.40
CA MET A 6 -9.39 -8.08 -13.30
C MET A 6 -8.29 -8.14 -14.39
N ALA A 7 -7.14 -8.72 -14.08
CA ALA A 7 -6.03 -8.89 -15.02
C ALA A 7 -6.40 -9.89 -16.15
N PHE A 8 -7.04 -11.01 -15.81
CA PHE A 8 -7.53 -11.96 -16.82
C PHE A 8 -8.71 -11.42 -17.65
N GLN A 9 -9.52 -10.52 -17.10
CA GLN A 9 -10.68 -9.93 -17.80
C GLN A 9 -10.36 -8.66 -18.60
N ASN A 10 -9.09 -8.30 -18.82
CA ASN A 10 -8.75 -7.07 -19.54
C ASN A 10 -7.69 -7.25 -20.65
N ASN A 11 -8.03 -6.68 -21.81
CA ASN A 11 -7.18 -6.71 -23.01
C ASN A 11 -6.18 -5.53 -23.03
N GLU A 12 -6.39 -4.51 -22.20
CA GLU A 12 -5.46 -3.38 -22.07
C GLU A 12 -4.14 -3.84 -21.41
N LYS A 13 -3.13 -4.09 -22.25
CA LYS A 13 -1.82 -4.65 -21.89
C LYS A 13 -1.21 -4.01 -20.63
N TRP A 14 -1.20 -2.68 -20.53
CA TRP A 14 -0.55 -1.97 -19.43
C TRP A 14 -1.34 -2.06 -18.12
N LEU A 15 -2.67 -1.94 -18.14
CA LEU A 15 -3.51 -2.17 -16.97
C LEU A 15 -3.40 -3.62 -16.48
N ARG A 16 -3.28 -4.60 -17.38
CA ARG A 16 -3.02 -5.99 -17.00
C ARG A 16 -1.69 -6.15 -16.26
N TRP A 17 -0.60 -5.57 -16.77
CA TRP A 17 0.69 -5.60 -16.08
C TRP A 17 0.67 -4.86 -14.73
N TRP A 18 0.00 -3.71 -14.65
CA TRP A 18 -0.16 -2.98 -13.39
C TRP A 18 -0.91 -3.78 -12.33
N LEU A 19 -1.99 -4.49 -12.71
CA LEU A 19 -2.72 -5.39 -11.81
C LEU A 19 -1.87 -6.59 -11.35
N ILE A 20 -1.00 -7.12 -12.22
CA ILE A 20 -0.04 -8.17 -11.85
C ILE A 20 0.98 -7.64 -10.84
N VAL A 21 1.58 -6.46 -11.09
CA VAL A 21 2.52 -5.81 -10.15
C VAL A 21 1.89 -5.56 -8.79
N ILE A 22 0.64 -5.07 -8.73
CA ILE A 22 -0.08 -4.90 -7.45
C ILE A 22 -0.31 -6.24 -6.75
N CYS A 23 -0.68 -7.31 -7.46
CA CYS A 23 -0.89 -8.62 -6.82
C CYS A 23 0.42 -9.23 -6.30
N LEU A 24 1.52 -9.08 -7.04
CA LEU A 24 2.84 -9.53 -6.60
C LEU A 24 3.35 -8.70 -5.41
N GLY A 25 3.20 -7.37 -5.45
CA GLY A 25 3.58 -6.50 -4.34
C GLY A 25 2.78 -6.77 -3.06
N LEU A 26 1.47 -7.00 -3.16
CA LEU A 26 0.64 -7.39 -2.02
C LEU A 26 0.99 -8.78 -1.47
N ALA A 27 1.30 -9.75 -2.35
CA ALA A 27 1.75 -11.07 -1.91
C ALA A 27 3.14 -11.02 -1.26
N TYR A 28 4.02 -10.15 -1.74
CA TYR A 28 5.34 -9.89 -1.15
C TYR A 28 5.19 -9.27 0.25
N LEU A 29 4.49 -8.14 0.38
CA LEU A 29 4.28 -7.45 1.67
C LEU A 29 3.64 -8.36 2.72
N LEU A 30 2.57 -9.08 2.37
CA LEU A 30 1.91 -10.02 3.29
C LEU A 30 2.83 -11.19 3.69
N GLY A 31 3.72 -11.61 2.79
CA GLY A 31 4.63 -12.73 3.02
C GLY A 31 5.83 -12.41 3.88
N GLU A 32 6.34 -11.17 3.73
CA GLU A 32 7.33 -10.58 4.60
C GLU A 32 6.74 -10.37 6.01
N GLU A 33 5.61 -9.67 6.11
CA GLU A 33 4.93 -9.36 7.38
C GLU A 33 4.50 -10.60 8.18
N THR A 34 4.11 -11.68 7.49
CA THR A 34 3.62 -12.91 8.15
C THR A 34 4.65 -14.06 8.12
N SER A 35 5.92 -13.80 7.78
CA SER A 35 7.00 -14.79 7.61
C SER A 35 6.51 -16.13 7.02
N TYR A 36 6.17 -16.12 5.71
CA TYR A 36 5.35 -17.16 5.06
C TYR A 36 5.70 -18.62 5.42
N GLY A 37 6.99 -18.96 5.54
CA GLY A 37 7.44 -20.31 5.81
C GLY A 37 7.04 -20.82 7.21
N GLN A 38 7.12 -19.98 8.23
CA GLN A 38 6.82 -20.37 9.61
C GLN A 38 5.31 -20.42 9.84
N HIS A 39 4.58 -19.33 9.58
CA HIS A 39 3.18 -19.21 10.03
C HIS A 39 2.14 -19.97 9.19
N TYR A 40 2.48 -20.41 7.97
CA TYR A 40 1.55 -21.16 7.11
C TYR A 40 1.95 -22.62 6.86
N PHE A 41 3.18 -23.01 7.19
CA PHE A 41 3.74 -24.32 6.85
C PHE A 41 4.56 -24.95 8.00
N ASP A 42 4.57 -24.34 9.18
CA ASP A 42 5.31 -24.78 10.37
C ASP A 42 6.82 -25.04 10.12
N LEU A 43 7.41 -24.39 9.12
CA LEU A 43 8.81 -24.61 8.76
C LEU A 43 9.73 -23.95 9.80
N PRO A 44 10.83 -24.63 10.20
CA PRO A 44 11.82 -24.04 11.09
C PRO A 44 12.51 -22.82 10.43
N MET A 45 13.13 -21.97 11.24
CA MET A 45 14.02 -20.92 10.74
C MET A 45 15.18 -21.56 9.96
N PHE A 46 15.39 -21.17 8.71
CA PHE A 46 16.48 -21.70 7.90
C PHE A 46 17.82 -21.08 8.29
N ASP A 47 18.90 -21.86 8.26
CA ASP A 47 20.27 -21.44 8.62
C ASP A 47 20.75 -20.17 7.88
N ALA A 48 20.23 -19.94 6.67
CA ALA A 48 20.48 -18.73 5.90
C ALA A 48 20.08 -17.45 6.66
N PHE A 49 18.93 -17.44 7.34
CA PHE A 49 18.39 -16.27 8.06
C PHE A 49 18.99 -16.11 9.46
N GLN A 50 19.45 -17.19 10.11
CA GLN A 50 19.96 -17.18 11.50
C GLN A 50 21.08 -16.15 11.75
N ASN A 51 21.81 -15.78 10.70
CA ASN A 51 22.96 -14.88 10.78
C ASN A 51 22.60 -13.38 10.58
N PHE A 52 21.34 -13.06 10.26
CA PHE A 52 20.94 -11.68 9.94
C PHE A 52 19.50 -11.28 10.31
N ASN A 53 18.62 -12.21 10.69
CA ASN A 53 17.23 -11.90 11.04
C ASN A 53 17.06 -11.81 12.56
N ASP A 54 16.79 -10.59 13.06
CA ASP A 54 16.81 -10.27 14.49
C ASP A 54 15.58 -10.79 15.27
N GLN A 55 14.58 -11.34 14.56
CA GLN A 55 13.34 -11.86 15.18
C GLN A 55 13.23 -13.40 15.10
N GLY A 56 14.22 -14.08 14.52
CA GLY A 56 14.19 -15.54 14.36
C GLY A 56 13.32 -16.02 13.19
N GLU A 57 13.07 -15.15 12.21
CA GLU A 57 12.10 -15.38 11.14
C GLU A 57 12.70 -15.69 9.76
N ASN A 58 11.88 -16.29 8.89
CA ASN A 58 12.18 -16.62 7.49
C ASN A 58 11.76 -15.49 6.52
N ASN A 59 11.92 -14.22 6.94
CA ASN A 59 11.63 -13.02 6.15
C ASN A 59 12.86 -12.10 6.02
N ILE A 60 12.81 -11.18 5.06
CA ILE A 60 13.87 -10.20 4.77
C ILE A 60 13.56 -8.86 5.47
N HIS A 61 12.30 -8.56 5.74
CA HIS A 61 11.86 -7.36 6.49
C HIS A 61 12.61 -7.21 7.83
N ASN A 62 12.70 -8.29 8.61
CA ASN A 62 13.40 -8.33 9.90
C ASN A 62 14.93 -8.53 9.78
N SER A 63 15.52 -8.33 8.60
CA SER A 63 16.98 -8.37 8.40
C SER A 63 17.69 -7.02 8.53
N SER A 64 16.94 -5.92 8.46
CA SER A 64 17.42 -4.56 8.78
C SER A 64 16.28 -3.55 8.70
N SER A 65 16.42 -2.42 9.41
CA SER A 65 15.59 -1.22 9.21
C SER A 65 15.54 -0.73 7.75
N TRP A 66 16.51 -1.15 6.93
CA TRP A 66 16.55 -0.84 5.51
C TRP A 66 15.50 -1.60 4.67
N PHE A 67 15.06 -2.77 5.12
CA PHE A 67 14.00 -3.56 4.49
C PHE A 67 12.62 -3.39 5.15
N ASP A 68 12.57 -3.06 6.44
CA ASP A 68 11.33 -2.60 7.10
C ASP A 68 10.85 -1.25 6.52
N GLN A 69 11.65 -0.20 6.69
CA GLN A 69 11.12 1.17 6.60
C GLN A 69 10.96 1.67 5.16
N LYS A 70 11.85 1.24 4.24
CA LYS A 70 11.87 1.78 2.86
C LYS A 70 10.68 1.35 1.99
N PRO A 71 10.25 0.06 1.97
CA PRO A 71 9.07 -0.34 1.20
C PRO A 71 7.80 0.38 1.67
N ARG A 72 7.60 0.41 3.00
CA ARG A 72 6.54 1.16 3.71
C ARG A 72 6.52 2.63 3.27
N ALA A 73 7.65 3.33 3.39
CA ALA A 73 7.78 4.76 3.04
C ALA A 73 7.51 5.06 1.56
N ILE A 74 7.99 4.21 0.63
CA ILE A 74 7.74 4.37 -0.82
C ILE A 74 6.24 4.24 -1.13
N LEU A 75 5.55 3.29 -0.49
CA LEU A 75 4.12 3.05 -0.68
C LEU A 75 3.27 4.19 -0.09
N LEU A 76 3.59 4.66 1.11
CA LEU A 76 2.95 5.82 1.74
C LEU A 76 3.13 7.09 0.89
N LEU A 77 4.33 7.33 0.35
CA LEU A 77 4.58 8.42 -0.59
C LEU A 77 3.71 8.29 -1.84
N GLY A 78 3.59 7.09 -2.41
CA GLY A 78 2.69 6.80 -3.54
C GLY A 78 1.21 7.05 -3.21
N MET A 79 0.75 6.66 -2.03
CA MET A 79 -0.60 6.91 -1.52
C MET A 79 -0.91 8.41 -1.42
N ILE A 80 0.00 9.19 -0.83
CA ILE A 80 -0.11 10.64 -0.65
C ILE A 80 -0.08 11.35 -2.01
N LEU A 81 0.91 11.03 -2.86
CA LEU A 81 1.05 11.63 -4.18
C LEU A 81 -0.17 11.34 -5.07
N GLY A 82 -0.69 10.11 -5.04
CA GLY A 82 -1.82 9.69 -5.85
C GLY A 82 -3.17 10.24 -5.37
N THR A 83 -3.39 10.33 -4.04
CA THR A 83 -4.74 10.58 -3.48
C THR A 83 -4.94 12.01 -3.00
N ILE A 84 -3.86 12.69 -2.60
CA ILE A 84 -3.90 14.06 -2.07
C ILE A 84 -3.27 15.02 -3.06
N VAL A 85 -2.00 14.79 -3.45
CA VAL A 85 -1.26 15.75 -4.28
C VAL A 85 -1.80 15.79 -5.72
N HIS A 86 -2.03 14.64 -6.37
CA HIS A 86 -2.59 14.57 -7.72
C HIS A 86 -3.88 15.39 -7.90
N PRO A 87 -4.96 15.20 -7.10
CA PRO A 87 -6.20 15.96 -7.30
C PRO A 87 -6.08 17.43 -6.93
N LEU A 88 -5.25 17.80 -5.94
CA LEU A 88 -4.96 19.21 -5.64
C LEU A 88 -4.21 19.89 -6.80
N VAL A 89 -3.14 19.27 -7.30
CA VAL A 89 -2.39 19.74 -8.47
C VAL A 89 -3.31 19.88 -9.69
N LYS A 90 -4.23 18.92 -9.90
CA LYS A 90 -5.25 18.99 -10.96
C LYS A 90 -6.23 20.15 -10.76
N ARG A 91 -6.69 20.40 -9.52
CA ARG A 91 -7.61 21.51 -9.19
C ARG A 91 -7.00 22.89 -9.47
N PHE A 92 -5.69 23.06 -9.23
CA PHE A 92 -4.99 24.34 -9.41
C PHE A 92 -4.33 24.54 -10.78
N ARG A 93 -3.90 23.46 -11.47
CA ARG A 93 -3.17 23.54 -12.75
C ARG A 93 -3.94 23.00 -13.95
N GLY A 94 -5.19 22.55 -13.77
CA GLY A 94 -6.02 21.90 -14.80
C GLY A 94 -5.60 20.46 -15.16
N ARG A 95 -4.36 20.06 -14.84
CA ARG A 95 -3.80 18.71 -15.07
C ARG A 95 -3.18 18.14 -13.79
N GLY A 96 -3.47 16.87 -13.51
CA GLY A 96 -2.92 16.12 -12.38
C GLY A 96 -1.56 15.48 -12.69
N LEU A 97 -0.91 14.93 -11.66
CA LEU A 97 0.40 14.28 -11.78
C LEU A 97 0.37 12.96 -12.59
N PHE A 98 -0.80 12.33 -12.70
CA PHE A 98 -0.99 10.94 -13.14
C PHE A 98 -2.26 10.78 -13.99
N ASP A 99 -2.58 11.78 -14.82
CA ASP A 99 -3.83 11.80 -15.62
C ASP A 99 -3.86 10.75 -16.73
N ASN A 100 -2.69 10.30 -17.19
CA ASN A 100 -2.53 9.24 -18.17
C ASN A 100 -1.50 8.23 -17.63
N PRO A 101 -1.82 6.92 -17.55
CA PRO A 101 -3.10 6.29 -17.92
C PRO A 101 -4.19 6.46 -16.86
N TRP A 102 -5.46 6.49 -17.31
CA TRP A 102 -6.63 6.84 -16.50
C TRP A 102 -6.81 6.02 -15.21
N TRP A 103 -6.29 4.79 -15.20
CA TRP A 103 -6.38 3.86 -14.07
C TRP A 103 -5.36 4.12 -12.96
N LEU A 104 -4.20 4.72 -13.29
CA LEU A 104 -3.04 4.84 -12.39
C LEU A 104 -3.36 5.64 -11.13
N ALA A 105 -4.01 6.80 -11.28
CA ALA A 105 -4.42 7.61 -10.14
C ALA A 105 -5.46 6.87 -9.26
N PRO A 106 -5.27 6.79 -7.93
CA PRO A 106 -6.34 6.44 -7.00
C PRO A 106 -7.38 7.56 -6.96
N THR A 107 -8.60 7.24 -6.50
CA THR A 107 -9.68 8.21 -6.34
C THR A 107 -9.84 8.63 -4.88
N LEU A 108 -10.61 9.69 -4.62
CA LEU A 108 -10.94 10.14 -3.26
C LEU A 108 -11.60 9.06 -2.37
N ALA A 109 -12.11 7.97 -2.94
CA ALA A 109 -12.53 6.78 -2.18
C ALA A 109 -11.40 6.14 -1.35
N CYS A 110 -10.14 6.43 -1.69
CA CYS A 110 -8.96 5.96 -0.97
C CYS A 110 -8.49 6.96 0.11
N LEU A 111 -9.09 8.17 0.18
CA LEU A 111 -8.61 9.27 1.02
C LEU A 111 -8.63 8.91 2.52
N GLY A 112 -9.67 8.21 2.99
CA GLY A 112 -9.75 7.76 4.38
C GLY A 112 -8.55 6.91 4.78
N CYS A 113 -8.13 5.97 3.93
CA CYS A 113 -6.97 5.13 4.17
C CYS A 113 -5.66 5.95 4.26
N VAL A 114 -5.50 6.97 3.39
CA VAL A 114 -4.30 7.83 3.45
C VAL A 114 -4.32 8.73 4.70
N VAL A 115 -5.47 9.29 5.05
CA VAL A 115 -5.61 10.13 6.26
C VAL A 115 -5.35 9.30 7.52
N PHE A 116 -5.96 8.12 7.65
CA PHE A 116 -5.80 7.29 8.84
C PHE A 116 -4.40 6.64 8.96
N SER A 117 -3.71 6.32 7.86
CA SER A 117 -2.29 5.91 7.98
C SER A 117 -1.44 7.05 8.53
N GLN A 118 -1.63 8.29 8.06
CA GLN A 118 -0.88 9.43 8.58
C GLN A 118 -1.25 9.76 10.03
N VAL A 119 -2.52 9.66 10.43
CA VAL A 119 -2.95 9.89 11.82
C VAL A 119 -2.42 8.80 12.76
N GLY A 120 -2.44 7.53 12.35
CA GLY A 120 -1.92 6.42 13.15
C GLY A 120 -0.43 6.57 13.50
N ALA A 121 0.34 7.21 12.60
CA ALA A 121 1.76 7.48 12.75
C ALA A 121 2.13 8.80 13.46
N ILE A 122 1.15 9.66 13.80
CA ILE A 122 1.45 10.93 14.48
C ILE A 122 2.21 10.75 15.81
N PRO A 123 1.88 9.79 16.71
CA PRO A 123 2.55 9.69 18.01
C PRO A 123 4.04 9.33 17.88
N GLU A 124 4.39 8.31 17.10
CA GLU A 124 5.78 7.92 16.79
C GLU A 124 6.57 9.09 16.18
N ARG A 125 5.98 9.81 15.21
CA ARG A 125 6.61 10.98 14.59
C ARG A 125 6.72 12.21 15.51
N ILE A 126 5.96 12.27 16.61
CA ILE A 126 6.13 13.30 17.65
C ILE A 126 7.30 12.93 18.58
N ASP A 127 7.46 11.64 18.87
CA ASP A 127 8.56 11.15 19.71
C ASP A 127 9.91 11.26 18.98
N ASP A 128 9.95 10.99 17.66
CA ASP A 128 11.11 11.25 16.79
C ASP A 128 11.59 12.71 16.84
N LEU A 129 10.67 13.68 17.00
CA LEU A 129 11.04 15.10 17.12
C LEU A 129 11.73 15.43 18.45
N ASN A 130 11.73 14.52 19.43
CA ASN A 130 12.38 14.66 20.74
C ASN A 130 11.99 15.97 21.49
N MET A 131 10.79 16.51 21.22
CA MET A 131 10.33 17.80 21.75
C MET A 131 9.82 17.74 23.20
N PHE A 132 9.54 16.55 23.72
CA PHE A 132 8.92 16.34 25.02
C PHE A 132 9.63 15.24 25.81
N SER A 133 9.66 15.37 27.14
CA SER A 133 10.19 14.33 28.05
C SER A 133 9.20 13.20 28.35
N MET A 134 8.10 13.13 27.58
CA MET A 134 7.06 12.10 27.69
C MET A 134 6.73 11.62 26.28
N SER A 135 6.71 10.31 26.09
CA SER A 135 6.37 9.69 24.81
C SER A 135 4.87 9.85 24.50
N ALA A 136 4.56 10.40 23.33
CA ALA A 136 3.22 10.39 22.74
C ALA A 136 2.76 8.95 22.44
N GLN A 137 3.67 8.06 22.02
CA GLN A 137 3.35 6.63 21.82
C GLN A 137 2.87 5.97 23.13
N ALA A 138 3.42 6.34 24.29
CA ALA A 138 2.99 5.78 25.58
C ALA A 138 1.53 6.12 25.94
N PHE A 139 0.96 7.20 25.38
CA PHE A 139 -0.45 7.57 25.59
C PHE A 139 -1.43 6.88 24.62
N THR A 140 -0.97 6.07 23.66
CA THR A 140 -1.85 5.41 22.68
C THR A 140 -2.60 4.20 23.22
N GLY A 141 -2.32 3.78 24.47
CA GLY A 141 -2.79 2.50 25.01
C GLY A 141 -1.97 1.30 24.54
N GLY A 142 -0.82 1.52 23.89
CA GLY A 142 0.12 0.46 23.50
C GLY A 142 -0.04 -0.08 22.07
N TYR A 143 -0.82 0.57 21.20
CA TYR A 143 -0.80 0.22 19.77
C TYR A 143 0.53 0.65 19.14
N ARG A 144 1.06 -0.12 18.16
CA ARG A 144 2.25 0.27 17.38
C ARG A 144 1.87 1.12 16.16
N SER A 145 2.54 2.24 15.98
CA SER A 145 2.22 3.19 14.90
C SER A 145 2.52 2.65 13.50
N SER A 146 3.62 1.89 13.37
CA SER A 146 3.95 1.07 12.19
C SER A 146 2.80 0.13 11.78
N GLU A 147 2.26 -0.68 12.69
CA GLU A 147 1.14 -1.61 12.41
C GLU A 147 -0.09 -0.87 11.88
N MET A 148 -0.40 0.31 12.41
CA MET A 148 -1.51 1.14 11.94
C MET A 148 -1.26 1.72 10.55
N GLU A 149 -0.04 2.14 10.22
CA GLU A 149 0.30 2.52 8.84
C GLU A 149 0.06 1.37 7.85
N GLU A 150 0.45 0.15 8.23
CA GLU A 150 0.28 -1.06 7.42
C GLU A 150 -1.17 -1.46 7.21
N VAL A 151 -1.98 -1.53 8.28
CA VAL A 151 -3.42 -1.82 8.18
C VAL A 151 -4.09 -0.85 7.21
N TYR A 152 -3.80 0.45 7.30
CA TYR A 152 -4.37 1.44 6.39
C TYR A 152 -3.75 1.43 4.98
N MET A 153 -2.50 1.01 4.82
CA MET A 153 -1.85 0.76 3.52
C MET A 153 -2.49 -0.44 2.79
N TYR A 154 -2.76 -1.55 3.48
CA TYR A 154 -3.47 -2.69 2.91
C TYR A 154 -4.92 -2.33 2.54
N MET A 155 -5.62 -1.60 3.42
CA MET A 155 -6.97 -1.10 3.14
C MET A 155 -7.01 -0.11 1.97
N PHE A 156 -5.96 0.70 1.78
CA PHE A 156 -5.81 1.56 0.59
C PHE A 156 -5.81 0.74 -0.70
N PHE A 157 -5.07 -0.37 -0.77
CA PHE A 157 -5.06 -1.23 -1.96
C PHE A 157 -6.42 -1.89 -2.22
N VAL A 158 -7.15 -2.28 -1.17
CA VAL A 158 -8.54 -2.78 -1.30
C VAL A 158 -9.46 -1.70 -1.87
N ALA A 159 -9.45 -0.49 -1.31
CA ALA A 159 -10.24 0.65 -1.79
C ALA A 159 -9.88 1.03 -3.24
N TYR A 160 -8.59 1.03 -3.58
CA TYR A 160 -8.10 1.28 -4.93
C TYR A 160 -8.60 0.24 -5.94
N LEU A 161 -8.47 -1.05 -5.64
CA LEU A 161 -8.91 -2.13 -6.54
C LEU A 161 -10.44 -2.14 -6.72
N LEU A 162 -11.22 -1.84 -5.68
CA LEU A 162 -12.67 -1.70 -5.77
C LEU A 162 -13.08 -0.50 -6.64
N SER A 163 -12.46 0.67 -6.41
CA SER A 163 -12.63 1.88 -7.24
C SER A 163 -12.27 1.61 -8.71
N LEU A 164 -11.12 0.97 -8.96
CA LEU A 164 -10.65 0.61 -10.28
C LEU A 164 -11.59 -0.38 -10.98
N ARG A 165 -12.14 -1.37 -10.26
CA ARG A 165 -13.15 -2.31 -10.80
C ARG A 165 -14.41 -1.56 -11.26
N HIS A 166 -14.87 -0.59 -10.48
CA HIS A 166 -16.03 0.23 -10.84
C HIS A 166 -15.72 1.11 -12.06
N ARG A 167 -14.60 1.84 -12.06
CA ARG A 167 -14.17 2.67 -13.20
C ARG A 167 -13.98 1.87 -14.48
N LEU A 168 -13.41 0.67 -14.42
CA LEU A 168 -13.22 -0.23 -15.57
C LEU A 168 -14.55 -0.67 -16.19
N LYS A 169 -15.60 -0.94 -15.37
CA LYS A 169 -16.95 -1.22 -15.88
C LYS A 169 -17.51 -0.03 -16.65
N LEU A 170 -17.40 1.18 -16.10
CA LEU A 170 -17.86 2.41 -16.76
C LEU A 170 -17.09 2.68 -18.06
N HIS A 171 -15.78 2.50 -18.07
CA HIS A 171 -14.92 2.71 -19.24
C HIS A 171 -15.29 1.75 -20.39
N LYS A 172 -15.46 0.45 -20.11
CA LYS A 172 -15.94 -0.52 -21.11
C LYS A 172 -17.36 -0.20 -21.61
N ALA A 173 -18.26 0.23 -20.71
CA ALA A 173 -19.62 0.62 -21.08
C ALA A 173 -19.69 1.92 -21.90
N ALA A 174 -18.69 2.80 -21.78
CA ALA A 174 -18.56 3.99 -22.62
C ALA A 174 -18.02 3.64 -24.02
N ALA A 175 -16.99 2.80 -24.12
CA ALA A 175 -16.46 2.32 -25.40
C ALA A 175 -17.54 1.65 -26.26
N ALA A 176 -18.30 0.70 -25.69
CA ALA A 176 -19.38 -0.02 -26.36
C ALA A 176 -20.65 0.84 -26.68
N ARG A 177 -20.60 2.16 -26.43
CA ARG A 177 -21.57 3.16 -26.90
C ARG A 177 -21.04 4.05 -28.03
N LEU A 178 -19.74 4.05 -28.28
CA LEU A 178 -19.09 4.75 -29.41
C LEU A 178 -18.92 3.82 -30.63
N GLU A 179 -19.07 2.50 -30.41
CA GLU A 179 -19.07 1.44 -31.43
C GLU A 179 -20.48 1.16 -31.99
N LYS A 180 -21.44 2.08 -31.80
CA LYS A 180 -22.87 1.95 -32.16
C LYS A 180 -23.40 3.22 -32.82
#